data_AF-A0A167K4N5-F1
#
_entry.id   AF-A0A167K4N5-F1
#
_cell.length_a   1.000
_cell.length_b   1.000
_cell.length_c   1.000
_cell.angle_alpha   90.00
_cell.angle_beta   90.00
_cell.angle_gamma   90.00
#
_symmetry.space_group_name_H-M   'P 1'
#
loop_
_entity.id
_entity.type
_entity.pdbx_description
1 polymer ?
#
loop_
_entity_poly.entity_id
_entity_poly.type
_entity_poly.pdbx_seq_one_letter_code
_entity_poly.pdbx_strand_id
1 'polypeptide(L)'
;MKIRPAINLNLSNSKFAESNTSIIKSEKLEQGSKALPTSTIETPVETYSPYSRAKQYRVHLINFSSDNGSIAKPPEYRYGELSTLEDIDAFLTHEDRLTKEQADILRSHVPSKELLSLMDKMDDETLSQFVDVLANSFNVGSVLGVGANMEKAQELVSVLNSMSEGDIEDTVSTLTALSEQENEDSDFGFYLSSSYHKNQEDVTFRSFSEAANYKTLASQKLHFGKITHQYVDLLAKNRYSQGDIESINQHLKESSFEQSRGILDMATHIKNNDRASFLNLLDEVDKDSENNIFAYVSRLVDVDEYTSAYESSEGGKVLFTDKMETESERTEMYTHLFDAYEKQGVTWMEDVIEHVHDHPPQVQSQVWQAINQTIEDNPALFEKSDSVEMWITMRLSSIQRDFENKQIDEIYDAAELPDIPYNLGRLSWIKNEEVAE
;
A
#
# COMPACT_ATOMS: atom_id res chain seq x y z
N MET A 1 -37.09 -4.51 -21.14
CA MET A 1 -38.10 -4.51 -20.07
C MET A 1 -37.40 -3.99 -18.81
N LYS A 2 -37.66 -2.73 -18.43
CA LYS A 2 -36.95 -2.02 -17.33
C LYS A 2 -37.74 -2.16 -16.04
N ILE A 3 -37.13 -2.65 -14.97
CA ILE A 3 -37.65 -2.55 -13.60
C ILE A 3 -36.47 -2.18 -12.67
N ARG A 4 -36.53 -0.98 -12.09
CA ARG A 4 -35.76 -0.56 -10.92
C ARG A 4 -36.64 -0.74 -9.67
N PRO A 5 -36.11 -1.12 -8.50
CA PRO A 5 -36.78 -0.87 -7.23
C PRO A 5 -36.32 0.46 -6.62
N ALA A 6 -37.30 1.26 -6.22
CA ALA A 6 -37.15 2.49 -5.46
C ALA A 6 -37.07 2.17 -3.96
N ILE A 7 -36.18 2.84 -3.24
CA ILE A 7 -36.19 2.91 -1.77
C ILE A 7 -36.62 4.32 -1.40
N ASN A 8 -37.69 4.39 -0.60
CA ASN A 8 -38.36 5.60 -0.14
C ASN A 8 -38.06 5.70 1.37
N LEU A 9 -37.33 6.73 1.80
CA LEU A 9 -37.11 7.03 3.22
C LEU A 9 -37.63 8.45 3.49
N ASN A 10 -38.65 8.52 4.33
CA ASN A 10 -39.35 9.74 4.73
C ASN A 10 -39.03 10.00 6.21
N LEU A 11 -38.25 11.05 6.50
CA LEU A 11 -37.92 11.50 7.85
C LEU A 11 -38.10 13.03 7.91
N SER A 12 -39.23 13.48 8.45
CA SER A 12 -39.38 14.84 8.95
C SER A 12 -40.55 14.93 9.92
N ASN A 13 -40.25 15.07 11.21
CA ASN A 13 -41.17 15.63 12.21
C ASN A 13 -40.36 16.14 13.41
N SER A 14 -40.01 17.43 13.40
CA SER A 14 -39.74 18.20 14.62
C SER A 14 -40.54 19.50 14.57
N LYS A 15 -41.50 19.63 15.49
CA LYS A 15 -42.20 20.89 15.79
C LYS A 15 -41.86 21.24 17.24
N PHE A 16 -41.04 22.26 17.41
CA PHE A 16 -40.87 22.98 18.66
C PHE A 16 -42.12 23.84 18.92
N ALA A 17 -42.60 23.81 20.16
CA ALA A 17 -43.66 24.69 20.66
C ALA A 17 -43.06 25.63 21.71
N GLU A 18 -43.18 26.93 21.45
CA GLU A 18 -42.88 28.04 22.34
C GLU A 18 -43.92 28.11 23.48
N SER A 19 -43.49 28.50 24.68
CA SER A 19 -44.38 29.20 25.62
C SER A 19 -43.62 30.20 26.49
N ASN A 20 -43.83 31.47 26.10
CA ASN A 20 -43.80 32.73 26.83
C ASN A 20 -43.61 32.68 28.36
N THR A 21 -42.56 33.36 28.83
CA THR A 21 -42.46 33.87 30.21
C THR A 21 -42.65 35.39 30.21
N SER A 22 -43.63 35.84 30.99
CA SER A 22 -44.05 37.22 31.15
C SER A 22 -43.14 37.98 32.13
N ILE A 23 -42.79 39.21 31.74
CA ILE A 23 -42.05 40.20 32.52
C ILE A 23 -43.01 40.90 33.47
N ILE A 24 -42.71 40.91 34.77
CA ILE A 24 -43.25 41.89 35.73
C ILE A 24 -42.09 42.47 36.54
N LYS A 25 -41.84 43.77 36.35
CA LYS A 25 -41.00 44.64 37.18
C LYS A 25 -41.87 45.25 38.28
N SER A 26 -41.38 45.27 39.52
CA SER A 26 -41.74 46.31 40.50
C SER A 26 -40.71 46.39 41.65
N GLU A 27 -39.97 47.50 41.58
CA GLU A 27 -39.35 48.39 42.58
C GLU A 27 -39.06 48.00 44.06
N LYS A 28 -37.78 48.26 44.41
CA LYS A 28 -37.21 48.96 45.59
C LYS A 28 -37.60 48.54 47.02
N LEU A 29 -36.58 48.15 47.79
CA LEU A 29 -36.17 48.84 49.02
C LEU A 29 -34.73 48.47 49.41
N GLU A 30 -33.87 49.49 49.53
CA GLU A 30 -32.54 49.42 50.14
C GLU A 30 -32.66 49.27 51.65
N GLN A 31 -31.82 48.41 52.25
CA GLN A 31 -30.93 48.69 53.40
C GLN A 31 -30.53 47.38 54.10
N GLY A 32 -29.23 47.22 54.34
CA GLY A 32 -28.74 46.31 55.40
C GLY A 32 -27.56 45.44 54.98
N SER A 33 -26.36 45.99 55.06
CA SER A 33 -25.08 45.27 54.99
C SER A 33 -25.03 44.09 55.95
N LYS A 34 -24.88 42.88 55.42
CA LYS A 34 -24.23 41.75 56.08
C LYS A 34 -23.36 41.04 55.04
N ALA A 35 -22.08 40.93 55.33
CA ALA A 35 -21.10 40.20 54.54
C ALA A 35 -21.60 38.76 54.30
N LEU A 36 -21.71 38.38 53.03
CA LEU A 36 -21.85 36.98 52.63
C LEU A 36 -20.47 36.44 52.24
N PRO A 37 -20.16 35.21 52.64
CA PRO A 37 -18.89 34.57 52.32
C PRO A 37 -18.76 34.37 50.82
N THR A 38 -17.56 34.59 50.31
CA THR A 38 -17.11 34.17 48.98
C THR A 38 -17.45 32.69 48.80
N SER A 39 -18.49 32.39 48.02
CA SER A 39 -18.70 31.04 47.51
C SER A 39 -17.64 30.82 46.43
N THR A 40 -16.52 30.23 46.83
CA THR A 40 -15.67 29.49 45.89
C THR A 40 -16.60 28.50 45.20
N ILE A 41 -16.88 28.71 43.92
CA ILE A 41 -17.40 27.63 43.08
C ILE A 41 -16.22 26.67 42.97
N GLU A 42 -16.13 25.75 43.92
CA GLU A 42 -15.39 24.51 43.71
C GLU A 42 -16.15 23.80 42.59
N THR A 43 -15.74 24.03 41.34
CA THR A 43 -15.91 23.03 40.29
C THR A 43 -15.44 21.72 40.92
N PRO A 44 -16.29 20.69 41.01
CA PRO A 44 -15.86 19.42 41.55
C PRO A 44 -14.67 19.01 40.68
N VAL A 45 -13.49 18.92 41.29
CA VAL A 45 -12.35 18.28 40.67
C VAL A 45 -12.85 16.88 40.37
N GLU A 46 -13.07 16.56 39.09
CA GLU A 46 -13.34 15.20 38.67
C GLU A 46 -12.14 14.39 39.18
N THR A 47 -12.33 13.69 40.29
CA THR A 47 -11.30 12.84 40.85
C THR A 47 -11.10 11.73 39.85
N TYR A 48 -9.96 11.81 39.15
CA TYR A 48 -9.53 10.81 38.19
C TYR A 48 -9.73 9.41 38.75
N SER A 49 -10.58 8.63 38.10
CA SER A 49 -10.93 7.27 38.50
C SER A 49 -10.76 6.37 37.28
N PRO A 50 -9.65 5.59 37.21
CA PRO A 50 -9.43 4.60 36.16
C PRO A 50 -10.63 3.65 36.00
N TYR A 51 -11.37 3.40 37.07
CA TYR A 51 -12.59 2.61 37.06
C TYR A 51 -13.75 3.23 36.28
N SER A 52 -13.96 4.54 36.42
CA SER A 52 -15.05 5.24 35.72
C SER A 52 -14.72 5.40 34.24
N ARG A 53 -13.44 5.61 33.93
CA ARG A 53 -12.90 5.67 32.57
C ARG A 53 -13.00 4.32 31.87
N ALA A 54 -12.49 3.23 32.45
CA ALA A 54 -12.62 1.89 31.87
C ALA A 54 -14.08 1.49 31.57
N LYS A 55 -15.04 1.91 32.40
CA LYS A 55 -16.47 1.69 32.18
C LYS A 55 -17.02 2.49 31.00
N GLN A 56 -16.57 3.72 30.78
CA GLN A 56 -16.95 4.57 29.64
C GLN A 56 -16.50 3.94 28.31
N TYR A 57 -15.33 3.30 28.29
CA TYR A 57 -14.72 2.68 27.11
C TYR A 57 -15.09 1.19 26.93
N ARG A 58 -16.10 0.70 27.67
CA ARG A 58 -16.65 -0.68 27.57
C ARG A 58 -15.62 -1.79 27.81
N VAL A 59 -14.63 -1.58 28.68
CA VAL A 59 -13.69 -2.61 29.12
C VAL A 59 -14.44 -3.79 29.76
N HIS A 60 -14.13 -5.02 29.38
CA HIS A 60 -14.79 -6.22 29.92
C HIS A 60 -14.36 -6.45 31.37
N LEU A 61 -15.34 -6.55 32.26
CA LEU A 61 -15.17 -6.96 33.65
C LEU A 61 -15.45 -8.46 33.78
N ILE A 62 -14.44 -9.26 34.13
CA ILE A 62 -14.56 -10.73 34.17
C ILE A 62 -15.03 -11.22 35.55
N ASN A 63 -14.81 -10.46 36.63
CA ASN A 63 -15.23 -10.83 37.98
C ASN A 63 -15.76 -9.61 38.76
N PHE A 64 -17.06 -9.33 38.63
CA PHE A 64 -17.75 -8.50 39.62
C PHE A 64 -18.22 -9.43 40.74
N SER A 65 -17.67 -9.30 41.95
CA SER A 65 -18.24 -9.97 43.12
C SER A 65 -19.64 -9.40 43.35
N SER A 66 -20.67 -10.12 42.91
CA SER A 66 -22.02 -9.89 43.39
C SER A 66 -22.07 -10.41 44.82
N ASP A 67 -22.30 -9.51 45.77
CA ASP A 67 -22.54 -9.78 47.18
C ASP A 67 -23.03 -11.20 47.46
N ASN A 68 -22.14 -12.03 48.02
CA ASN A 68 -22.46 -13.15 48.90
C ASN A 68 -21.16 -13.82 49.40
N GLY A 69 -20.56 -13.23 50.43
CA GLY A 69 -19.76 -13.92 51.46
C GLY A 69 -18.52 -14.74 51.04
N SER A 70 -18.09 -14.70 49.78
CA SER A 70 -16.85 -15.31 49.32
C SER A 70 -15.75 -14.26 49.24
N ILE A 71 -14.51 -14.66 49.54
CA ILE A 71 -13.30 -13.82 49.52
C ILE A 71 -13.36 -12.94 48.26
N ALA A 72 -13.46 -11.62 48.46
CA ALA A 72 -13.53 -10.65 47.37
C ALA A 72 -12.27 -10.82 46.51
N LYS A 73 -12.40 -11.53 45.39
CA LYS A 73 -11.36 -11.53 44.36
C LYS A 73 -11.31 -10.11 43.79
N PRO A 74 -10.13 -9.50 43.65
CA PRO A 74 -10.02 -8.21 42.99
C PRO A 74 -10.67 -8.31 41.59
N PRO A 75 -11.40 -7.29 41.14
CA PRO A 75 -12.01 -7.31 39.82
C PRO A 75 -10.94 -7.54 38.74
N GLU A 76 -11.15 -8.57 37.93
CA GLU A 76 -10.32 -8.86 36.77
C GLU A 76 -10.85 -8.03 35.59
N TYR A 77 -10.00 -7.13 35.09
CA TYR A 77 -10.28 -6.29 33.92
C TYR A 77 -9.68 -6.94 32.69
N ARG A 78 -10.35 -6.80 31.55
CA ARG A 78 -9.80 -7.20 30.27
C ARG A 78 -10.17 -6.20 29.18
N TYR A 79 -9.16 -5.64 28.54
CA TYR A 79 -9.29 -4.83 27.34
C TYR A 79 -8.33 -5.39 26.29
N GLY A 80 -8.85 -6.14 25.32
CA GLY A 80 -8.02 -6.98 24.47
C GLY A 80 -7.21 -8.01 25.28
N GLU A 81 -5.88 -7.84 25.25
CA GLU A 81 -4.89 -8.63 25.99
C GLU A 81 -4.43 -7.96 27.29
N LEU A 82 -4.76 -6.69 27.49
CA LEU A 82 -4.45 -5.95 28.71
C LEU A 82 -5.34 -6.45 29.86
N SER A 83 -4.70 -6.79 30.98
CA SER A 83 -5.38 -7.38 32.15
C SER A 83 -5.19 -6.60 33.45
N THR A 84 -4.34 -5.58 33.45
CA THR A 84 -4.13 -4.70 34.62
C THR A 84 -4.82 -3.37 34.39
N LEU A 85 -5.37 -2.78 35.46
CA LEU A 85 -6.06 -1.49 35.35
C LEU A 85 -5.10 -0.36 34.96
N GLU A 86 -3.82 -0.46 35.36
CA GLU A 86 -2.77 0.49 35.00
C GLU A 86 -2.46 0.46 33.50
N ASP A 87 -2.22 -0.72 32.94
CA ASP A 87 -1.96 -0.86 31.49
C ASP A 87 -3.17 -0.40 30.66
N ILE A 88 -4.38 -0.73 31.11
CA ILE A 88 -5.63 -0.32 30.44
C ILE A 88 -5.77 1.21 30.47
N ASP A 89 -5.53 1.83 31.62
CA ASP A 89 -5.66 3.27 31.79
C ASP A 89 -4.57 4.06 31.03
N ALA A 90 -3.36 3.51 30.94
CA ALA A 90 -2.30 4.03 30.09
C ALA A 90 -2.73 3.99 28.61
N PHE A 91 -3.25 2.86 28.12
CA PHE A 91 -3.76 2.73 26.76
C PHE A 91 -4.86 3.77 26.45
N LEU A 92 -5.83 3.93 27.36
CA LEU A 92 -6.90 4.92 27.20
C LEU A 92 -6.36 6.36 27.21
N THR A 93 -5.20 6.62 27.81
CA THR A 93 -4.52 7.91 27.75
C THR A 93 -3.96 8.20 26.37
N HIS A 94 -3.52 7.17 25.64
CA HIS A 94 -3.18 7.33 24.22
C HIS A 94 -4.42 7.57 23.36
N GLU A 95 -5.55 6.89 23.63
CA GLU A 95 -6.80 7.17 22.93
C GLU A 95 -7.27 8.62 23.09
N ASP A 96 -7.08 9.22 24.27
CA ASP A 96 -7.51 10.59 24.55
C ASP A 96 -6.62 11.67 23.87
N ARG A 97 -5.43 11.28 23.38
CA ARG A 97 -4.56 12.14 22.56
C ARG A 97 -5.04 12.24 21.11
N LEU A 98 -5.91 11.32 20.68
CA LEU A 98 -6.37 11.19 19.30
C LEU A 98 -7.74 11.84 19.05
N THR A 99 -8.04 12.10 17.78
CA THR A 99 -9.43 12.41 17.38
C THR A 99 -10.34 11.20 17.61
N LYS A 100 -11.66 11.42 17.63
CA LYS A 100 -12.61 10.34 17.88
C LYS A 100 -12.51 9.25 16.81
N GLU A 101 -12.38 9.64 15.56
CA GLU A 101 -12.25 8.75 14.41
C GLU A 101 -10.96 7.89 14.52
N GLN A 102 -9.83 8.51 14.84
CA GLN A 102 -8.56 7.82 15.08
C GLN A 102 -8.62 6.88 16.29
N ALA A 103 -9.24 7.31 17.40
CA ALA A 103 -9.45 6.43 18.54
C ALA A 103 -10.32 5.21 18.17
N ASP A 104 -11.34 5.37 17.32
CA ASP A 104 -12.15 4.26 16.82
C ASP A 104 -11.34 3.30 15.91
N ILE A 105 -10.40 3.82 15.11
CA ILE A 105 -9.46 3.01 14.32
C ILE A 105 -8.55 2.22 15.26
N LEU A 106 -7.93 2.86 16.26
CA LEU A 106 -7.04 2.19 17.20
C LEU A 106 -7.76 1.06 17.98
N ARG A 107 -9.04 1.26 18.32
CA ARG A 107 -9.89 0.23 18.96
C ARG A 107 -10.21 -0.98 18.08
N SER A 108 -10.12 -0.83 16.75
CA SER A 108 -10.32 -1.96 15.84
C SER A 108 -9.17 -2.97 15.91
N HIS A 109 -8.00 -2.53 16.39
CA HIS A 109 -6.84 -3.36 16.64
C HIS A 109 -6.87 -3.88 18.07
N VAL A 110 -6.34 -5.08 18.32
CA VAL A 110 -6.38 -5.70 19.65
C VAL A 110 -5.46 -4.92 20.60
N PRO A 111 -5.97 -4.29 21.68
CA PRO A 111 -5.10 -3.65 22.67
C PRO A 111 -4.16 -4.67 23.30
N SER A 112 -2.86 -4.43 23.20
CA SER A 112 -1.80 -5.32 23.66
C SER A 112 -0.70 -4.55 24.36
N LYS A 113 0.18 -5.26 25.10
CA LYS A 113 1.34 -4.62 25.76
C LYS A 113 2.36 -4.09 24.76
N GLU A 114 2.53 -4.76 23.63
CA GLU A 114 3.42 -4.30 22.56
C GLU A 114 2.88 -3.02 21.94
N LEU A 115 1.58 -2.96 21.62
CA LEU A 115 0.99 -1.74 21.07
C LEU A 115 1.06 -0.57 22.07
N LEU A 116 0.77 -0.83 23.35
CA LEU A 116 0.95 0.18 24.41
C LEU A 116 2.39 0.70 24.48
N SER A 117 3.36 -0.22 24.55
CA SER A 117 4.78 0.12 24.62
C SER A 117 5.28 0.89 23.38
N LEU A 118 4.66 0.67 22.22
CA LEU A 118 4.97 1.42 21.01
C LEU A 118 4.43 2.86 21.11
N MET A 119 3.17 3.02 21.51
CA MET A 119 2.54 4.33 21.65
C MET A 119 3.21 5.20 22.72
N ASP A 120 3.81 4.59 23.75
CA ASP A 120 4.62 5.28 24.77
C ASP A 120 5.86 5.97 24.18
N LYS A 121 6.37 5.48 23.03
CA LYS A 121 7.53 6.04 22.32
C LYS A 121 7.18 7.11 21.30
N MET A 122 5.89 7.38 21.08
CA MET A 122 5.39 8.29 20.06
C MET A 122 4.88 9.58 20.69
N ASP A 123 5.29 10.71 20.11
CA ASP A 123 4.64 12.00 20.38
C ASP A 123 3.25 12.08 19.70
N ASP A 124 2.55 13.18 19.90
CA ASP A 124 1.15 13.31 19.43
C ASP A 124 1.04 13.27 17.90
N GLU A 125 2.02 13.86 17.21
CA GLU A 125 2.05 13.91 15.74
C GLU A 125 2.34 12.52 15.16
N THR A 126 3.38 11.85 15.66
CA THR A 126 3.76 10.50 15.24
C THR A 126 2.64 9.50 15.54
N LEU A 127 2.00 9.60 16.71
CA LEU A 127 0.87 8.73 17.07
C LEU A 127 -0.33 8.95 16.13
N SER A 128 -0.64 10.20 15.81
CA SER A 128 -1.70 10.54 14.85
C SER A 128 -1.41 9.93 13.48
N GLN A 129 -0.21 10.16 12.94
CA GLN A 129 0.22 9.61 11.65
C GLN A 129 0.19 8.08 11.63
N PHE A 130 0.69 7.43 12.68
CA PHE A 130 0.67 5.97 12.81
C PHE A 130 -0.76 5.42 12.73
N VAL A 131 -1.72 6.06 13.41
CA VAL A 131 -3.13 5.63 13.37
C VAL A 131 -3.76 5.88 12.01
N ASP A 132 -3.41 6.96 11.32
CA ASP A 132 -3.88 7.23 9.95
C ASP A 132 -3.34 6.19 8.96
N VAL A 133 -2.08 5.78 9.11
CA VAL A 133 -1.49 4.65 8.35
C VAL A 133 -2.26 3.36 8.61
N LEU A 134 -2.61 3.05 9.87
CA LEU A 134 -3.43 1.87 10.20
C LEU A 134 -4.80 1.92 9.52
N ALA A 135 -5.40 3.11 9.43
CA ALA A 135 -6.69 3.32 8.79
C ALA A 135 -6.66 3.13 7.27
N ASN A 136 -5.60 3.63 6.62
CA ASN A 136 -5.48 3.68 5.18
C ASN A 136 -4.96 2.35 4.59
N SER A 137 -3.90 1.81 5.19
CA SER A 137 -3.15 0.68 4.61
C SER A 137 -3.32 -0.64 5.36
N PHE A 138 -3.75 -0.59 6.63
CA PHE A 138 -3.93 -1.78 7.47
C PHE A 138 -5.36 -1.95 8.00
N ASN A 139 -6.34 -1.41 7.27
CA ASN A 139 -7.74 -1.42 7.70
C ASN A 139 -8.26 -2.85 7.91
N VAL A 140 -8.51 -3.22 9.16
CA VAL A 140 -9.06 -4.54 9.57
C VAL A 140 -10.57 -4.66 9.31
N GLY A 141 -11.25 -3.57 8.95
CA GLY A 141 -12.64 -3.56 8.52
C GLY A 141 -12.83 -3.88 7.02
N SER A 142 -11.75 -3.96 6.24
CA SER A 142 -11.81 -4.26 4.82
C SER A 142 -12.26 -5.70 4.57
N VAL A 143 -13.33 -5.91 3.80
CA VAL A 143 -13.81 -7.26 3.42
C VAL A 143 -12.72 -8.09 2.71
N LEU A 144 -11.79 -7.41 2.04
CA LEU A 144 -10.63 -8.01 1.39
C LEU A 144 -9.41 -7.85 2.31
N GLY A 145 -8.90 -8.97 2.82
CA GLY A 145 -7.61 -8.97 3.51
C GLY A 145 -7.65 -8.68 5.02
N VAL A 146 -8.79 -8.75 5.72
CA VAL A 146 -8.85 -8.59 7.20
C VAL A 146 -7.72 -9.33 7.92
N GLY A 147 -7.55 -10.62 7.61
CA GLY A 147 -6.53 -11.45 8.25
C GLY A 147 -5.10 -11.00 7.91
N ALA A 148 -4.82 -10.76 6.63
CA ALA A 148 -3.51 -10.32 6.17
C ALA A 148 -3.14 -8.92 6.72
N ASN A 149 -4.08 -7.98 6.73
CA ASN A 149 -3.90 -6.65 7.29
C ASN A 149 -3.66 -6.70 8.80
N MET A 150 -4.39 -7.56 9.52
CA MET A 150 -4.20 -7.73 10.96
C MET A 150 -2.83 -8.34 11.28
N GLU A 151 -2.41 -9.38 10.55
CA GLU A 151 -1.08 -9.99 10.70
C GLU A 151 0.02 -8.98 10.39
N LYS A 152 -0.10 -8.23 9.29
CA LYS A 152 0.90 -7.23 8.90
C LYS A 152 0.94 -6.03 9.85
N ALA A 153 -0.19 -5.59 10.39
CA ALA A 153 -0.23 -4.55 11.41
C ALA A 153 0.50 -4.98 12.71
N GLN A 154 0.36 -6.25 13.10
CA GLN A 154 1.10 -6.80 14.25
C GLN A 154 2.60 -6.87 13.97
N GLU A 155 3.00 -7.27 12.76
CA GLU A 155 4.40 -7.25 12.35
C GLU A 155 4.98 -5.83 12.36
N LEU A 156 4.24 -4.84 11.84
CA LEU A 156 4.62 -3.42 11.92
C LEU A 156 4.84 -2.99 13.38
N VAL A 157 3.90 -3.30 14.28
CA VAL A 157 4.04 -2.96 15.72
C VAL A 157 5.29 -3.59 16.32
N SER A 158 5.59 -4.84 15.98
CA SER A 158 6.78 -5.55 16.46
C SER A 158 8.08 -4.92 15.95
N VAL A 159 8.14 -4.61 14.65
CA VAL A 159 9.28 -3.96 14.00
C VAL A 159 9.55 -2.59 14.63
N LEU A 160 8.53 -1.73 14.73
CA LEU A 160 8.68 -0.39 15.32
C LEU A 160 9.08 -0.46 16.80
N ASN A 161 8.60 -1.45 17.56
CA ASN A 161 8.99 -1.61 18.96
C ASN A 161 10.48 -1.88 19.16
N SER A 162 11.17 -2.43 18.15
CA SER A 162 12.61 -2.68 18.20
C SER A 162 13.47 -1.43 17.93
N MET A 163 12.85 -0.36 17.44
CA MET A 163 13.51 0.87 16.99
C MET A 163 13.62 1.93 18.10
N SER A 164 14.50 2.91 17.88
CA SER A 164 14.57 4.12 18.72
C SER A 164 13.42 5.09 18.41
N GLU A 165 13.16 6.06 19.29
CA GLU A 165 12.06 7.03 19.08
C GLU A 165 12.21 7.83 17.78
N GLY A 166 13.43 8.28 17.44
CA GLY A 166 13.68 9.00 16.19
C GLY A 166 13.52 8.11 14.94
N ASP A 167 13.91 6.84 15.03
CA ASP A 167 13.72 5.89 13.92
C ASP A 167 12.23 5.57 13.71
N ILE A 168 11.45 5.53 14.80
CA ILE A 168 9.99 5.36 14.73
C ILE A 168 9.36 6.55 14.02
N GLU A 169 9.75 7.78 14.38
CA GLU A 169 9.26 9.01 13.74
C GLU A 169 9.53 8.99 12.22
N ASP A 170 10.76 8.72 11.79
CA ASP A 170 11.12 8.66 10.37
C ASP A 170 10.40 7.53 9.63
N THR A 171 10.27 6.35 10.26
CA THR A 171 9.56 5.19 9.69
C THR A 171 8.06 5.46 9.54
N VAL A 172 7.41 6.05 10.54
CA VAL A 172 5.98 6.39 10.50
C VAL A 172 5.71 7.50 9.47
N SER A 173 6.56 8.51 9.41
CA SER A 173 6.49 9.55 8.37
C SER A 173 6.60 8.95 6.97
N THR A 174 7.51 8.00 6.77
CA THR A 174 7.67 7.28 5.50
C THR A 174 6.44 6.44 5.17
N LEU A 175 5.91 5.68 6.13
CA LEU A 175 4.67 4.92 5.95
C LEU A 175 3.47 5.82 5.63
N THR A 176 3.44 7.04 6.17
CA THR A 176 2.39 8.02 5.88
C THR A 176 2.43 8.41 4.41
N ALA A 177 3.61 8.82 3.91
CA ALA A 177 3.81 9.16 2.50
C ALA A 177 3.47 7.98 1.57
N LEU A 178 3.91 6.76 1.91
CA LEU A 178 3.56 5.56 1.14
C LEU A 178 2.05 5.28 1.15
N SER A 179 1.35 5.51 2.28
CA SER A 179 -0.11 5.33 2.34
C SER A 179 -0.87 6.36 1.49
N GLU A 180 -0.34 7.58 1.38
CA GLU A 180 -0.89 8.63 0.51
C GLU A 180 -0.73 8.23 -0.95
N GLN A 181 0.47 7.78 -1.34
CA GLN A 181 0.74 7.24 -2.68
C GLN A 181 -0.20 6.07 -3.04
N GLU A 182 -0.43 5.12 -2.12
CA GLU A 182 -1.39 4.01 -2.34
C GLU A 182 -2.84 4.48 -2.59
N ASN A 183 -3.25 5.58 -1.97
CA ASN A 183 -4.62 6.09 -2.08
C ASN A 183 -4.84 6.89 -3.37
N GLU A 184 -3.79 7.49 -3.91
CA GLU A 184 -3.83 8.22 -5.18
C GLU A 184 -3.88 7.28 -6.39
N ASP A 185 -3.37 6.04 -6.26
CA ASP A 185 -3.48 5.02 -7.30
C ASP A 185 -4.92 4.47 -7.42
N SER A 186 -5.69 5.11 -8.30
CA SER A 186 -7.12 4.85 -8.49
C SER A 186 -7.48 3.52 -9.18
N ASP A 187 -6.49 2.76 -9.69
CA ASP A 187 -6.71 1.51 -10.45
C ASP A 187 -6.50 0.24 -9.60
N PHE A 188 -6.25 0.39 -8.28
CA PHE A 188 -6.08 -0.75 -7.40
C PHE A 188 -7.39 -1.54 -7.21
N GLY A 189 -7.53 -2.61 -8.01
CA GLY A 189 -8.64 -3.56 -7.96
C GLY A 189 -8.19 -5.01 -7.76
N PHE A 190 -9.00 -5.79 -7.04
CA PHE A 190 -8.79 -7.24 -6.88
C PHE A 190 -8.91 -8.02 -8.20
N TYR A 191 -9.66 -7.46 -9.16
CA TYR A 191 -9.83 -8.08 -10.46
C TYR A 191 -8.60 -7.80 -11.31
N LEU A 192 -8.18 -8.81 -12.08
CA LEU A 192 -7.19 -8.62 -13.14
C LEU A 192 -7.84 -7.79 -14.25
N SER A 193 -7.86 -6.47 -14.05
CA SER A 193 -8.37 -5.47 -15.00
C SER A 193 -7.17 -4.88 -15.74
N SER A 194 -6.97 -5.29 -16.99
CA SER A 194 -5.99 -4.59 -17.83
C SER A 194 -6.55 -3.23 -18.28
N SER A 195 -5.67 -2.30 -18.67
CA SER A 195 -6.04 -1.04 -19.34
C SER A 195 -6.98 -1.28 -20.53
N TYR A 196 -6.76 -2.38 -21.26
CA TYR A 196 -7.58 -2.83 -22.39
C TYR A 196 -8.99 -3.29 -22.01
N HIS A 197 -9.26 -3.51 -20.73
CA HIS A 197 -10.51 -4.06 -20.20
C HIS A 197 -11.56 -3.03 -19.79
N LYS A 198 -11.27 -1.72 -19.91
CA LYS A 198 -12.20 -0.64 -19.55
C LYS A 198 -13.52 -0.70 -20.35
N ASN A 199 -13.49 -1.20 -21.59
CA ASN A 199 -14.68 -1.49 -22.41
C ASN A 199 -14.90 -3.01 -22.55
N GLN A 200 -15.67 -3.59 -21.61
CA GLN A 200 -15.92 -5.05 -21.56
C GLN A 200 -16.65 -5.62 -22.79
N GLU A 201 -17.31 -4.78 -23.59
CA GLU A 201 -18.17 -5.23 -24.69
C GLU A 201 -17.39 -5.78 -25.90
N ASP A 202 -16.09 -5.49 -26.00
CA ASP A 202 -15.27 -5.88 -27.17
C ASP A 202 -14.36 -7.09 -26.93
N VAL A 203 -14.25 -7.61 -25.69
CA VAL A 203 -13.35 -8.75 -25.40
C VAL A 203 -14.02 -10.07 -25.75
N THR A 204 -13.47 -10.78 -26.73
CA THR A 204 -14.01 -12.04 -27.27
C THR A 204 -13.39 -13.27 -26.64
N PHE A 205 -12.12 -13.19 -26.22
CA PHE A 205 -11.43 -14.29 -25.57
C PHE A 205 -10.41 -13.77 -24.57
N ARG A 206 -10.29 -14.46 -23.43
CA ARG A 206 -9.22 -14.23 -22.45
C ARG A 206 -8.61 -15.57 -22.08
N SER A 207 -7.30 -15.65 -22.16
CA SER A 207 -6.52 -16.77 -21.68
C SER A 207 -5.32 -16.32 -20.84
N PHE A 208 -4.70 -17.30 -20.21
CA PHE A 208 -3.51 -17.16 -19.39
C PHE A 208 -2.49 -18.18 -19.91
N SER A 209 -1.20 -17.88 -19.82
CA SER A 209 -0.18 -18.90 -20.13
C SER A 209 -0.34 -20.11 -19.20
N GLU A 210 0.10 -21.29 -19.61
CA GLU A 210 0.01 -22.49 -18.75
C GLU A 210 0.74 -22.31 -17.41
N ALA A 211 1.79 -21.48 -17.41
CA ALA A 211 2.55 -21.14 -16.22
C ALA A 211 1.89 -20.04 -15.37
N ALA A 212 0.90 -19.32 -15.91
CA ALA A 212 0.16 -18.29 -15.20
C ALA A 212 -1.01 -18.88 -14.41
N ASN A 213 -1.00 -18.67 -13.10
CA ASN A 213 -2.10 -19.05 -12.23
C ASN A 213 -2.90 -17.81 -11.79
N TYR A 214 -4.17 -17.73 -12.18
CA TYR A 214 -5.04 -16.60 -11.84
C TYR A 214 -5.04 -16.24 -10.35
N LYS A 215 -5.08 -17.23 -9.45
CA LYS A 215 -5.09 -16.96 -8.00
C LYS A 215 -3.76 -16.37 -7.54
N THR A 216 -2.66 -16.89 -8.06
CA THR A 216 -1.32 -16.36 -7.78
C THR A 216 -1.20 -14.92 -8.29
N LEU A 217 -1.61 -14.66 -9.53
CA LEU A 217 -1.58 -13.31 -10.12
C LEU A 217 -2.45 -12.33 -9.35
N ALA A 218 -3.68 -12.70 -8.97
CA ALA A 218 -4.54 -11.85 -8.15
C ALA A 218 -3.92 -11.55 -6.77
N SER A 219 -3.26 -12.54 -6.15
CA SER A 219 -2.53 -12.33 -4.90
C SER A 219 -1.31 -11.44 -5.07
N GLN A 220 -0.59 -11.56 -6.19
CA GLN A 220 0.54 -10.71 -6.52
C GLN A 220 0.10 -9.27 -6.75
N LYS A 221 -1.00 -9.04 -7.50
CA LYS A 221 -1.58 -7.70 -7.68
C LYS A 221 -1.91 -7.05 -6.34
N LEU A 222 -2.54 -7.79 -5.43
CA LEU A 222 -2.84 -7.31 -4.08
C LEU A 222 -1.56 -6.95 -3.28
N HIS A 223 -0.55 -7.82 -3.32
CA HIS A 223 0.69 -7.60 -2.59
C HIS A 223 1.46 -6.40 -3.14
N PHE A 224 1.60 -6.32 -4.47
CA PHE A 224 2.39 -5.27 -5.12
C PHE A 224 1.69 -3.91 -5.16
N GLY A 225 0.37 -3.87 -5.00
CA GLY A 225 -0.37 -2.62 -4.81
C GLY A 225 -0.34 -2.08 -3.37
N LYS A 226 0.28 -2.78 -2.42
CA LYS A 226 0.44 -2.34 -1.03
C LYS A 226 1.91 -2.09 -0.69
N ILE A 227 2.44 -0.95 -1.14
CA ILE A 227 3.84 -0.55 -0.91
C ILE A 227 4.15 -0.33 0.58
N THR A 228 3.17 0.02 1.42
CA THR A 228 3.32 0.02 2.88
C THR A 228 3.60 -1.37 3.45
N HIS A 229 2.96 -2.43 2.91
CA HIS A 229 3.22 -3.81 3.34
C HIS A 229 4.62 -4.25 2.91
N GLN A 230 5.03 -3.89 1.69
CA GLN A 230 6.38 -4.16 1.19
C GLN A 230 7.46 -3.46 2.02
N TYR A 231 7.21 -2.22 2.46
CA TYR A 231 8.13 -1.51 3.34
C TYR A 231 8.23 -2.17 4.72
N VAL A 232 7.12 -2.66 5.28
CA VAL A 232 7.16 -3.49 6.51
C VAL A 232 7.99 -4.76 6.30
N ASP A 233 7.83 -5.45 5.16
CA ASP A 233 8.63 -6.64 4.82
C ASP A 233 10.13 -6.31 4.71
N LEU A 234 10.48 -5.17 4.11
CA LEU A 234 11.85 -4.69 4.01
C LEU A 234 12.47 -4.50 5.41
N LEU A 235 11.76 -3.82 6.31
CA LEU A 235 12.19 -3.58 7.68
C LEU A 235 12.32 -4.87 8.49
N ALA A 236 11.34 -5.77 8.38
CA ALA A 236 11.32 -7.04 9.09
C ALA A 236 12.50 -7.95 8.69
N LYS A 237 12.94 -7.90 7.42
CA LYS A 237 14.15 -8.61 6.96
C LYS A 237 15.43 -8.11 7.64
N ASN A 238 15.44 -6.89 8.17
CA ASN A 238 16.57 -6.27 8.89
C ASN A 238 17.92 -6.45 8.17
N ARG A 239 17.91 -6.19 6.86
CA ARG A 239 19.07 -6.40 5.98
C ARG A 239 19.96 -5.17 5.87
N TYR A 240 19.41 -3.98 6.10
CA TYR A 240 20.06 -2.69 5.90
C TYR A 240 20.54 -2.12 7.24
N SER A 241 21.60 -1.32 7.21
CA SER A 241 21.97 -0.53 8.39
C SER A 241 20.97 0.60 8.60
N GLN A 242 20.96 1.20 9.79
CA GLN A 242 20.08 2.33 10.08
C GLN A 242 20.27 3.47 9.07
N GLY A 243 21.52 3.85 8.77
CA GLY A 243 21.79 4.92 7.78
C GLY A 243 21.35 4.57 6.37
N ASP A 244 21.37 3.29 5.99
CA ASP A 244 20.85 2.84 4.69
C ASP A 244 19.32 2.95 4.65
N ILE A 245 18.62 2.61 5.75
CA ILE A 245 17.16 2.77 5.86
C ILE A 245 16.77 4.25 5.84
N GLU A 246 17.48 5.12 6.56
CA GLU A 246 17.26 6.58 6.53
C GLU A 246 17.38 7.13 5.09
N SER A 247 18.38 6.68 4.34
CA SER A 247 18.55 7.03 2.92
C SER A 247 17.37 6.53 2.07
N ILE A 248 17.00 5.25 2.19
CA ILE A 248 15.85 4.68 1.47
C ILE A 248 14.56 5.45 1.79
N ASN A 249 14.34 5.80 3.05
CA ASN A 249 13.15 6.53 3.52
C ASN A 249 13.05 7.93 2.90
N GLN A 250 14.17 8.64 2.82
CA GLN A 250 14.21 9.93 2.13
C GLN A 250 13.76 9.79 0.67
N HIS A 251 14.24 8.76 -0.02
CA HIS A 251 13.88 8.53 -1.41
C HIS A 251 12.42 8.13 -1.59
N LEU A 252 11.88 7.23 -0.75
CA LEU A 252 10.48 6.82 -0.79
C LEU A 252 9.49 7.98 -0.55
N LYS A 253 9.84 8.90 0.36
CA LYS A 253 9.01 10.10 0.66
C LYS A 253 8.92 11.08 -0.51
N GLU A 254 9.91 11.07 -1.40
CA GLU A 254 10.01 11.99 -2.54
C GLU A 254 9.63 11.33 -3.88
N SER A 255 9.28 10.04 -3.86
CA SER A 255 9.03 9.24 -5.07
C SER A 255 7.54 9.15 -5.43
N SER A 256 7.23 8.85 -6.69
CA SER A 256 5.90 8.41 -7.10
C SER A 256 5.57 7.01 -6.56
N PHE A 257 4.31 6.59 -6.67
CA PHE A 257 3.89 5.23 -6.31
C PHE A 257 4.70 4.15 -7.06
N GLU A 258 4.88 4.30 -8.38
CA GLU A 258 5.63 3.38 -9.22
C GLU A 258 7.11 3.33 -8.82
N GLN A 259 7.72 4.50 -8.61
CA GLN A 259 9.10 4.58 -8.16
C GLN A 259 9.28 3.91 -6.80
N SER A 260 8.43 4.21 -5.82
CA SER A 260 8.43 3.56 -4.50
C SER A 260 8.27 2.05 -4.60
N ARG A 261 7.33 1.56 -5.42
CA ARG A 261 7.12 0.13 -5.68
C ARG A 261 8.39 -0.53 -6.25
N GLY A 262 9.06 0.11 -7.21
CA GLY A 262 10.31 -0.37 -7.78
C GLY A 262 11.49 -0.36 -6.80
N ILE A 263 11.63 0.70 -6.01
CA ILE A 263 12.65 0.82 -4.94
C ILE A 263 12.46 -0.30 -3.93
N LEU A 264 11.24 -0.53 -3.45
CA LEU A 264 10.93 -1.53 -2.43
C LEU A 264 11.15 -2.96 -2.91
N ASP A 265 10.69 -3.32 -4.12
CA ASP A 265 10.91 -4.67 -4.66
C ASP A 265 12.40 -4.93 -4.88
N MET A 266 13.14 -3.95 -5.44
CA MET A 266 14.58 -4.05 -5.59
C MET A 266 15.27 -4.21 -4.23
N ALA A 267 15.09 -3.27 -3.30
CA ALA A 267 15.71 -3.29 -1.97
C ALA A 267 15.44 -4.62 -1.22
N THR A 268 14.27 -5.20 -1.41
CA THR A 268 13.84 -6.44 -0.76
C THR A 268 14.58 -7.67 -1.30
N HIS A 269 14.98 -7.67 -2.57
CA HIS A 269 15.46 -8.84 -3.30
C HIS A 269 16.92 -8.76 -3.79
N ILE A 270 17.57 -7.60 -3.77
CA ILE A 270 19.00 -7.51 -4.15
C ILE A 270 19.90 -8.42 -3.32
N LYS A 271 21.00 -8.87 -3.94
CA LYS A 271 22.05 -9.63 -3.24
C LYS A 271 22.86 -8.71 -2.34
N ASN A 272 23.51 -9.28 -1.32
CA ASN A 272 24.25 -8.49 -0.34
C ASN A 272 25.42 -7.71 -0.95
N ASN A 273 26.06 -8.24 -2.00
CA ASN A 273 27.18 -7.59 -2.70
C ASN A 273 26.71 -6.43 -3.60
N ASP A 274 25.43 -6.38 -3.97
CA ASP A 274 24.89 -5.37 -4.90
C ASP A 274 24.28 -4.16 -4.14
N ARG A 275 24.29 -4.17 -2.80
CA ARG A 275 23.65 -3.14 -1.96
C ARG A 275 24.27 -1.76 -2.10
N ALA A 276 25.59 -1.68 -2.20
CA ALA A 276 26.26 -0.40 -2.38
C ALA A 276 25.88 0.22 -3.73
N SER A 277 25.82 -0.61 -4.78
CA SER A 277 25.41 -0.21 -6.13
C SER A 277 23.95 0.23 -6.16
N PHE A 278 23.06 -0.46 -5.43
CA PHE A 278 21.68 -0.01 -5.23
C PHE A 278 21.58 1.36 -4.57
N LEU A 279 22.26 1.59 -3.45
CA LEU A 279 22.19 2.88 -2.74
C LEU A 279 22.79 4.01 -3.58
N ASN A 280 23.90 3.77 -4.29
CA ASN A 280 24.48 4.78 -5.18
C ASN A 280 23.55 5.09 -6.36
N LEU A 281 22.91 4.06 -6.96
CA LEU A 281 21.93 4.24 -8.01
C LEU A 281 20.72 5.06 -7.52
N LEU A 282 20.28 4.80 -6.30
CA LEU A 282 19.19 5.53 -5.65
C LEU A 282 19.52 7.03 -5.49
N ASP A 283 20.77 7.35 -5.13
CA ASP A 283 21.24 8.73 -4.99
C ASP A 283 21.51 9.45 -6.33
N GLU A 284 21.85 8.70 -7.39
CA GLU A 284 22.20 9.27 -8.71
C GLU A 284 21.00 9.44 -9.65
N VAL A 285 19.92 8.67 -9.48
CA VAL A 285 18.79 8.72 -10.39
C VAL A 285 18.08 10.07 -10.34
N ASP A 286 17.71 10.60 -11.50
CA ASP A 286 16.81 11.75 -11.57
C ASP A 286 15.36 11.27 -11.31
N LYS A 287 14.76 11.77 -10.23
CA LYS A 287 13.39 11.42 -9.82
C LYS A 287 12.34 11.99 -10.77
N ASP A 288 12.66 13.06 -11.49
CA ASP A 288 11.74 13.71 -12.42
C ASP A 288 11.87 13.15 -13.86
N SER A 289 12.79 12.20 -14.09
CA SER A 289 13.02 11.58 -15.39
C SER A 289 11.87 10.66 -15.79
N GLU A 290 11.34 10.84 -17.01
CA GLU A 290 10.35 9.92 -17.61
C GLU A 290 10.90 8.49 -17.78
N ASN A 291 12.24 8.36 -17.86
CA ASN A 291 12.96 7.10 -18.04
C ASN A 291 13.54 6.56 -16.73
N ASN A 292 12.97 6.95 -15.58
CA ASN A 292 13.47 6.55 -14.26
C ASN A 292 13.52 5.02 -14.10
N ILE A 293 14.69 4.50 -13.68
CA ILE A 293 14.92 3.05 -13.54
C ILE A 293 14.00 2.38 -12.52
N PHE A 294 13.63 3.05 -11.44
CA PHE A 294 12.75 2.47 -10.42
C PHE A 294 11.30 2.42 -10.88
N ALA A 295 10.83 3.46 -11.60
CA ALA A 295 9.53 3.42 -12.27
C ALA A 295 9.48 2.26 -13.29
N TYR A 296 10.56 2.08 -14.06
CA TYR A 296 10.74 0.95 -14.97
C TYR A 296 10.69 -0.41 -14.23
N VAL A 297 11.45 -0.57 -13.15
CA VAL A 297 11.49 -1.81 -12.35
C VAL A 297 10.12 -2.15 -11.77
N SER A 298 9.32 -1.14 -11.42
CA SER A 298 7.97 -1.31 -10.89
C SER A 298 7.08 -2.14 -11.82
N ARG A 299 7.33 -2.09 -13.14
CA ARG A 299 6.54 -2.81 -14.15
C ARG A 299 6.83 -4.31 -14.15
N LEU A 300 8.00 -4.73 -13.67
CA LEU A 300 8.32 -6.15 -13.48
C LEU A 300 7.41 -6.81 -12.44
N VAL A 301 6.82 -6.01 -11.53
CA VAL A 301 5.91 -6.47 -10.48
C VAL A 301 4.47 -6.01 -10.66
N ASP A 302 4.15 -5.44 -11.82
CA ASP A 302 2.79 -5.05 -12.17
C ASP A 302 2.11 -6.13 -13.02
N VAL A 303 1.08 -6.79 -12.48
CA VAL A 303 0.38 -7.87 -13.20
C VAL A 303 -0.24 -7.39 -14.51
N ASP A 304 -0.71 -6.15 -14.57
CA ASP A 304 -1.41 -5.66 -15.74
C ASP A 304 -0.45 -5.43 -16.92
N GLU A 305 0.82 -5.12 -16.63
CA GLU A 305 1.91 -5.03 -17.61
C GLU A 305 2.23 -6.37 -18.31
N TYR A 306 1.91 -7.51 -17.67
CA TYR A 306 2.04 -8.84 -18.27
C TYR A 306 0.84 -9.24 -19.12
N THR A 307 -0.16 -8.37 -19.25
CA THR A 307 -1.35 -8.62 -20.08
C THR A 307 -1.24 -7.92 -21.43
N SER A 308 -1.11 -8.72 -22.49
CA SER A 308 -1.12 -8.24 -23.87
C SER A 308 -2.50 -8.34 -24.51
N ALA A 309 -2.74 -7.46 -25.49
CA ALA A 309 -3.98 -7.43 -26.25
C ALA A 309 -3.75 -7.66 -27.74
N TYR A 310 -4.70 -8.33 -28.37
CA TYR A 310 -4.67 -8.67 -29.79
C TYR A 310 -6.03 -8.39 -30.42
N GLU A 311 -6.02 -7.82 -31.62
CA GLU A 311 -7.20 -7.71 -32.46
C GLU A 311 -7.39 -9.02 -33.22
N SER A 312 -8.61 -9.57 -33.15
CA SER A 312 -9.03 -10.76 -33.89
C SER A 312 -9.61 -10.37 -35.24
N SER A 313 -9.20 -11.06 -36.32
CA SER A 313 -9.82 -10.86 -37.63
C SER A 313 -11.29 -11.31 -37.71
N GLU A 314 -11.74 -12.12 -36.74
CA GLU A 314 -13.16 -12.48 -36.56
C GLU A 314 -13.94 -11.40 -35.77
N GLY A 315 -13.25 -10.36 -35.31
CA GLY A 315 -13.78 -9.26 -34.53
C GLY A 315 -13.50 -9.37 -33.04
N GLY A 316 -13.41 -8.21 -32.40
CA GLY A 316 -13.15 -8.06 -30.97
C GLY A 316 -11.68 -8.25 -30.57
N LYS A 317 -11.45 -8.21 -29.26
CA LYS A 317 -10.14 -8.24 -28.64
C LYS A 317 -9.91 -9.55 -27.90
N VAL A 318 -8.71 -10.09 -28.07
CA VAL A 318 -8.20 -11.21 -27.30
C VAL A 318 -7.19 -10.69 -26.30
N LEU A 319 -7.31 -11.14 -25.05
CA LEU A 319 -6.41 -10.75 -23.97
C LEU A 319 -5.67 -11.97 -23.44
N PHE A 320 -4.36 -11.80 -23.28
CA PHE A 320 -3.48 -12.86 -22.84
C PHE A 320 -2.60 -12.35 -21.71
N THR A 321 -2.67 -13.00 -20.56
CA THR A 321 -1.83 -12.66 -19.40
C THR A 321 -0.79 -13.76 -19.19
N ASP A 322 0.48 -13.37 -19.25
CA ASP A 322 1.60 -14.29 -19.03
C ASP A 322 1.92 -14.48 -17.53
N LYS A 323 2.85 -15.38 -17.21
CA LYS A 323 3.42 -15.49 -15.87
C LYS A 323 4.25 -14.24 -15.58
N MET A 324 4.17 -13.75 -14.34
CA MET A 324 5.15 -12.77 -13.85
C MET A 324 6.51 -13.42 -13.63
N GLU A 325 7.56 -12.60 -13.63
CA GLU A 325 8.87 -13.02 -13.17
C GLU A 325 8.84 -13.48 -11.71
N THR A 326 9.41 -14.65 -11.47
CA THR A 326 9.66 -15.17 -10.12
C THR A 326 10.68 -14.30 -9.39
N GLU A 327 10.72 -14.38 -8.06
CA GLU A 327 11.73 -13.66 -7.25
C GLU A 327 13.16 -13.92 -7.73
N SER A 328 13.48 -15.15 -8.13
CA SER A 328 14.81 -15.50 -8.65
C SER A 328 15.10 -14.83 -9.98
N GLU A 329 14.12 -14.80 -10.90
CA GLU A 329 14.24 -14.12 -12.20
C GLU A 329 14.43 -12.61 -12.00
N ARG A 330 13.64 -11.99 -11.10
CA ARG A 330 13.81 -10.55 -10.75
C ARG A 330 15.16 -10.26 -10.11
N THR A 331 15.63 -11.11 -9.21
CA THR A 331 16.96 -10.95 -8.58
C THR A 331 18.09 -11.01 -9.62
N GLU A 332 17.99 -11.88 -10.62
CA GLU A 332 18.95 -11.96 -11.72
C GLU A 332 18.89 -10.70 -12.60
N MET A 333 17.68 -10.24 -12.92
CA MET A 333 17.46 -8.99 -13.62
C MET A 333 18.08 -7.79 -12.88
N TYR A 334 17.95 -7.71 -11.56
CA TYR A 334 18.58 -6.64 -10.77
C TYR A 334 20.10 -6.70 -10.82
N THR A 335 20.70 -7.89 -10.73
CA THR A 335 22.15 -8.03 -10.94
C THR A 335 22.55 -7.51 -12.32
N HIS A 336 21.79 -7.80 -13.38
CA HIS A 336 22.05 -7.27 -14.72
C HIS A 336 21.92 -5.74 -14.80
N LEU A 337 20.97 -5.14 -14.10
CA LEU A 337 20.82 -3.68 -14.02
C LEU A 337 21.99 -3.04 -13.27
N PHE A 338 22.46 -3.65 -12.17
CA PHE A 338 23.63 -3.14 -11.44
C PHE A 338 24.92 -3.31 -12.22
N ASP A 339 25.10 -4.42 -12.94
CA ASP A 339 26.25 -4.61 -13.82
C ASP A 339 26.28 -3.53 -14.92
N ALA A 340 25.10 -3.17 -15.47
CA ALA A 340 24.98 -2.09 -16.43
C ALA A 340 25.30 -0.73 -15.80
N TYR A 341 24.73 -0.43 -14.63
CA TYR A 341 25.00 0.79 -13.86
C TYR A 341 26.50 0.96 -13.58
N GLU A 342 27.17 -0.07 -13.06
CA GLU A 342 28.59 0.01 -12.71
C GLU A 342 29.51 0.16 -13.94
N LYS A 343 29.12 -0.41 -15.08
CA LYS A 343 29.92 -0.37 -16.32
C LYS A 343 29.66 0.89 -17.15
N GLN A 344 28.43 1.41 -17.16
CA GLN A 344 27.98 2.44 -18.11
C GLN A 344 27.34 3.67 -17.46
N GLY A 345 26.83 3.58 -16.24
CA GLY A 345 26.20 4.68 -15.49
C GLY A 345 24.71 4.86 -15.78
N VAL A 346 24.06 5.72 -14.97
CA VAL A 346 22.59 5.94 -15.00
C VAL A 346 22.09 6.46 -16.34
N THR A 347 22.74 7.47 -16.92
CA THR A 347 22.30 8.08 -18.20
C THR A 347 22.23 7.05 -19.32
N TRP A 348 23.16 6.10 -19.36
CA TRP A 348 23.13 5.03 -20.35
C TRP A 348 21.93 4.09 -20.14
N MET A 349 21.56 3.83 -18.88
CA MET A 349 20.38 3.02 -18.58
C MET A 349 19.09 3.74 -18.97
N GLU A 350 19.02 5.05 -18.76
CA GLU A 350 17.89 5.88 -19.20
C GLU A 350 17.73 5.83 -20.73
N ASP A 351 18.82 5.91 -21.49
CA ASP A 351 18.79 5.75 -22.96
C ASP A 351 18.22 4.38 -23.38
N VAL A 352 18.54 3.31 -22.64
CA VAL A 352 17.97 1.98 -22.91
C VAL A 352 16.47 1.99 -22.61
N ILE A 353 16.06 2.53 -21.46
CA ILE A 353 14.66 2.60 -21.02
C ILE A 353 13.82 3.41 -22.02
N GLU A 354 14.32 4.55 -22.50
CA GLU A 354 13.66 5.39 -23.49
C GLU A 354 13.18 4.58 -24.70
N HIS A 355 13.97 3.61 -25.13
CA HIS A 355 13.63 2.80 -26.30
C HIS A 355 12.85 1.53 -26.02
N VAL A 356 12.76 1.07 -24.75
CA VAL A 356 12.09 -0.19 -24.41
C VAL A 356 10.86 -0.04 -23.52
N HIS A 357 10.64 1.13 -22.92
CA HIS A 357 9.54 1.31 -21.96
C HIS A 357 8.19 0.94 -22.59
N ASP A 358 7.89 1.26 -23.84
CA ASP A 358 6.58 0.88 -24.44
C ASP A 358 6.35 -0.62 -24.65
N HIS A 359 7.32 -1.47 -24.34
CA HIS A 359 7.23 -2.92 -24.52
C HIS A 359 6.85 -3.66 -23.23
N PRO A 360 6.24 -4.85 -23.30
CA PRO A 360 5.94 -5.65 -22.12
C PRO A 360 7.20 -6.04 -21.32
N PRO A 361 7.12 -6.23 -19.99
CA PRO A 361 8.25 -6.61 -19.13
C PRO A 361 9.11 -7.75 -19.69
N GLN A 362 8.49 -8.76 -20.29
CA GLN A 362 9.18 -9.93 -20.85
C GLN A 362 10.08 -9.59 -22.04
N VAL A 363 9.70 -8.59 -22.84
CA VAL A 363 10.52 -8.08 -23.95
C VAL A 363 11.63 -7.21 -23.39
N GLN A 364 11.33 -6.37 -22.41
CA GLN A 364 12.31 -5.51 -21.78
C GLN A 364 13.43 -6.35 -21.09
N SER A 365 13.08 -7.38 -20.31
CA SER A 365 14.05 -8.30 -19.68
C SER A 365 14.93 -9.01 -20.71
N GLN A 366 14.38 -9.42 -21.86
CA GLN A 366 15.17 -10.00 -22.96
C GLN A 366 16.14 -8.99 -23.58
N VAL A 367 15.74 -7.72 -23.71
CA VAL A 367 16.62 -6.65 -24.17
C VAL A 367 17.78 -6.45 -23.20
N TRP A 368 17.51 -6.35 -21.90
CA TRP A 368 18.54 -6.17 -20.87
C TRP A 368 19.54 -7.33 -20.84
N GLN A 369 19.06 -8.57 -20.93
CA GLN A 369 19.95 -9.73 -21.01
C GLN A 369 20.82 -9.68 -22.28
N ALA A 370 20.24 -9.38 -23.43
CA ALA A 370 20.94 -9.37 -24.70
C ALA A 370 21.93 -8.19 -24.84
N ILE A 371 21.59 -7.01 -24.33
CA ILE A 371 22.47 -5.84 -24.39
C ILE A 371 23.67 -6.03 -23.47
N ASN A 372 23.47 -6.55 -22.26
CA ASN A 372 24.55 -6.86 -21.32
C ASN A 372 25.50 -7.93 -21.88
N GLN A 373 24.96 -9.01 -22.45
CA GLN A 373 25.78 -10.02 -23.14
C GLN A 373 26.60 -9.40 -24.28
N THR A 374 26.01 -8.47 -25.05
CA THR A 374 26.74 -7.79 -26.13
C THR A 374 27.87 -6.89 -25.58
N ILE A 375 27.65 -6.19 -24.48
CA ILE A 375 28.67 -5.37 -23.81
C ILE A 375 29.83 -6.25 -23.33
N GLU A 376 29.54 -7.42 -22.77
CA GLU A 376 30.57 -8.36 -22.31
C GLU A 376 31.38 -8.94 -23.46
N ASP A 377 30.71 -9.34 -24.55
CA ASP A 377 31.36 -9.95 -25.70
C ASP A 377 32.11 -8.93 -26.57
N ASN A 378 31.60 -7.69 -26.65
CA ASN A 378 32.16 -6.67 -27.54
C ASN A 378 31.88 -5.24 -27.03
N PRO A 379 32.60 -4.78 -25.99
CA PRO A 379 32.37 -3.48 -25.37
C PRO A 379 32.59 -2.30 -26.33
N ALA A 380 33.45 -2.47 -27.34
CA ALA A 380 33.74 -1.44 -28.35
C ALA A 380 32.50 -1.01 -29.16
N LEU A 381 31.43 -1.82 -29.17
CA LEU A 381 30.16 -1.45 -29.81
C LEU A 381 29.42 -0.33 -29.08
N PHE A 382 29.74 -0.07 -27.80
CA PHE A 382 29.07 0.90 -26.94
C PHE A 382 29.92 2.13 -26.59
N GLU A 383 31.01 2.37 -27.33
CA GLU A 383 31.88 3.54 -27.11
C GLU A 383 31.32 4.87 -27.66
N LYS A 384 30.25 4.83 -28.46
CA LYS A 384 29.65 6.03 -29.08
C LYS A 384 28.33 6.38 -28.41
N SER A 385 27.98 7.67 -28.46
CA SER A 385 26.74 8.18 -27.89
C SER A 385 25.47 7.59 -28.53
N ASP A 386 25.51 7.18 -29.80
CA ASP A 386 24.39 6.60 -30.54
C ASP A 386 24.33 5.07 -30.48
N SER A 387 25.24 4.44 -29.73
CA SER A 387 25.39 2.99 -29.72
C SER A 387 24.16 2.23 -29.20
N VAL A 388 23.47 2.79 -28.20
CA VAL A 388 22.25 2.19 -27.62
C VAL A 388 21.14 2.18 -28.66
N GLU A 389 20.80 3.35 -29.21
CA GLU A 389 19.79 3.51 -30.26
C GLU A 389 20.05 2.57 -31.44
N MET A 390 21.30 2.54 -31.94
CA MET A 390 21.69 1.67 -33.05
C MET A 390 21.49 0.19 -32.72
N TRP A 391 21.92 -0.24 -31.53
CA TRP A 391 21.81 -1.63 -31.11
C TRP A 391 20.33 -2.03 -30.97
N ILE A 392 19.52 -1.21 -30.31
CA ILE A 392 18.10 -1.48 -30.07
C ILE A 392 17.34 -1.52 -31.40
N THR A 393 17.58 -0.55 -32.29
CA THR A 393 16.98 -0.51 -33.64
C THR A 393 17.24 -1.79 -34.44
N MET A 394 18.42 -2.39 -34.29
CA MET A 394 18.79 -3.62 -34.99
C MET A 394 18.19 -4.91 -34.39
N ARG A 395 17.77 -4.89 -33.11
CA ARG A 395 17.46 -6.11 -32.34
C ARG A 395 16.02 -6.18 -31.85
N LEU A 396 15.46 -5.07 -31.40
CA LEU A 396 14.16 -5.02 -30.71
C LEU A 396 13.03 -5.62 -31.53
N SER A 397 12.97 -5.32 -32.84
CA SER A 397 11.94 -5.87 -33.72
C SER A 397 11.96 -7.40 -33.80
N SER A 398 13.14 -8.03 -33.72
CA SER A 398 13.23 -9.50 -33.71
C SER A 398 12.75 -10.06 -32.38
N ILE A 399 13.21 -9.48 -31.27
CA ILE A 399 12.83 -9.89 -29.90
C ILE A 399 11.31 -9.79 -29.73
N GLN A 400 10.74 -8.64 -30.09
CA GLN A 400 9.30 -8.40 -30.04
C GLN A 400 8.52 -9.41 -30.88
N ARG A 401 8.94 -9.66 -32.12
CA ARG A 401 8.25 -10.62 -33.00
C ARG A 401 8.31 -12.05 -32.45
N ASP A 402 9.44 -12.46 -31.88
CA ASP A 402 9.59 -13.80 -31.31
C ASP A 402 8.70 -13.96 -30.06
N PHE A 403 8.59 -12.91 -29.24
CA PHE A 403 7.64 -12.83 -28.13
C PHE A 403 6.18 -12.91 -28.60
N GLU A 404 5.78 -12.08 -29.58
CA GLU A 404 4.41 -12.05 -30.10
C GLU A 404 3.98 -13.39 -30.69
N ASN A 405 4.85 -14.03 -31.49
CA ASN A 405 4.55 -15.33 -32.08
C ASN A 405 4.32 -16.39 -31.00
N LYS A 406 5.16 -16.41 -29.95
CA LYS A 406 5.00 -17.33 -28.83
C LYS A 406 3.65 -17.15 -28.14
N GLN A 407 3.26 -15.91 -27.84
CA GLN A 407 1.95 -15.64 -27.21
C GLN A 407 0.78 -16.02 -28.13
N ILE A 408 0.88 -15.73 -29.43
CA ILE A 408 -0.15 -16.10 -30.40
C ILE A 408 -0.35 -17.62 -30.44
N ASP A 409 0.74 -18.40 -30.43
CA ASP A 409 0.67 -19.87 -30.38
C ASP A 409 -0.04 -20.35 -29.10
N GLU A 410 0.33 -19.80 -27.93
CA GLU A 410 -0.31 -20.15 -26.64
C GLU A 410 -1.79 -19.74 -26.59
N ILE A 411 -2.16 -18.63 -27.23
CA ILE A 411 -3.56 -18.20 -27.34
C ILE A 411 -4.36 -19.21 -28.17
N TYR A 412 -3.84 -19.66 -29.32
CA TYR A 412 -4.52 -20.66 -30.14
C TYR A 412 -4.64 -22.00 -29.43
N ASP A 413 -3.58 -22.45 -28.76
CA ASP A 413 -3.62 -23.67 -27.95
C ASP A 413 -4.73 -23.57 -26.88
N ALA A 414 -4.81 -22.44 -26.16
CA ALA A 414 -5.85 -22.21 -25.16
C ALA A 414 -7.27 -22.12 -25.76
N ALA A 415 -7.40 -21.59 -26.98
CA ALA A 415 -8.68 -21.45 -27.69
C ALA A 415 -9.24 -22.79 -28.17
N GLU A 416 -8.39 -23.81 -28.33
CA GLU A 416 -8.76 -25.18 -28.72
C GLU A 416 -9.19 -26.07 -27.54
N LEU A 417 -8.82 -25.72 -26.29
CA LEU A 417 -9.12 -26.52 -25.09
C LEU A 417 -10.62 -26.67 -24.75
N PRO A 418 -11.48 -25.65 -24.89
CA PRO A 418 -12.90 -25.77 -24.53
C PRO A 418 -13.65 -26.78 -25.41
N ASP A 419 -14.75 -27.34 -24.89
CA ASP A 419 -15.60 -28.30 -25.64
C ASP A 419 -16.10 -27.74 -26.98
N ILE A 420 -16.25 -26.42 -27.07
CA ILE A 420 -16.50 -25.68 -28.31
C ILE A 420 -15.33 -24.70 -28.47
N PRO A 421 -14.37 -24.99 -29.37
CA PRO A 421 -13.24 -24.11 -29.61
C PRO A 421 -13.65 -22.71 -30.07
N TYR A 422 -12.84 -21.71 -29.72
CA TYR A 422 -13.02 -20.35 -30.20
C TYR A 422 -12.35 -20.19 -31.57
N ASN A 423 -13.07 -19.70 -32.56
CA ASN A 423 -12.46 -19.25 -33.81
C ASN A 423 -11.99 -17.81 -33.66
N LEU A 424 -10.68 -17.61 -33.53
CA LEU A 424 -10.07 -16.30 -33.34
C LEU A 424 -9.53 -15.69 -34.64
N GLY A 425 -9.61 -16.39 -35.77
CA GLY A 425 -9.03 -15.93 -37.03
C GLY A 425 -7.55 -15.59 -36.90
N ARG A 426 -7.07 -14.57 -37.61
CA ARG A 426 -5.70 -14.03 -37.47
C ARG A 426 -5.64 -13.01 -36.34
N LEU A 427 -4.64 -13.13 -35.48
CA LEU A 427 -4.36 -12.17 -34.42
C LEU A 427 -3.33 -11.12 -34.84
N SER A 428 -3.53 -9.87 -34.41
CA SER A 428 -2.57 -8.78 -34.57
C SER A 428 -2.40 -8.04 -33.25
N TRP A 429 -1.16 -7.86 -32.79
CA TRP A 429 -0.88 -7.22 -31.50
C TRP A 429 -1.38 -5.77 -31.48
N ILE A 430 -2.00 -5.39 -30.36
CA ILE A 430 -2.44 -4.02 -30.09
C ILE A 430 -1.37 -3.40 -29.20
N LYS A 431 -0.74 -2.33 -29.67
CA LYS A 431 0.13 -1.51 -28.82
C LYS A 431 -0.71 -0.85 -27.73
N ASN A 432 -0.17 -0.76 -26.52
CA ASN A 432 -0.73 0.11 -25.49
C ASN A 432 -0.48 1.54 -25.99
N GLU A 433 -1.38 2.07 -26.80
CA GLU A 433 -1.46 3.51 -26.99
C GLU A 433 -1.96 4.04 -25.67
N GLU A 434 -1.18 4.88 -24.98
CA GLU A 434 -1.66 5.67 -23.86
C GLU A 434 -3.04 6.19 -24.24
N VAL A 435 -4.03 5.89 -23.39
CA VAL A 435 -5.33 6.52 -23.46
C VAL A 435 -5.08 7.98 -23.07
N ALA A 436 -4.59 8.77 -24.01
CA ALA A 436 -4.55 10.22 -23.93
C ALA A 436 -5.99 10.70 -24.09
N GLU A 437 -6.74 10.72 -22.98
CA GLU A 437 -7.92 11.59 -22.78
C GLU A 437 -8.06 12.03 -21.32
#